data_AF-A0A940QM97-F1
#
_entry.id   AF-A0A940QM97-F1
#
_cell.length_a   1.000
_cell.length_b   1.000
_cell.length_c   1.000
_cell.angle_alpha   90.00
_cell.angle_beta   90.00
_cell.angle_gamma   90.00
#
_symmetry.space_group_name_H-M   'P 1'
#
loop_
_entity.id
_entity.type
_entity.pdbx_description
1 polymer ?
#
loop_
_entity_poly.entity_id
_entity_poly.type
_entity_poly.pdbx_seq_one_letter_code
_entity_poly.pdbx_strand_id
1 'polypeptide(L)'
;MILVSEHKNGCTHDCSSCSHAQNGQCPSKQQEPEGCTHDCSTCGHAVNGQCPSQQPQSFLAPANPFSDVKKVIAVVSGKGGVGKSMVTASLAVQMARKGFKVGVLDADITGPSMPQMFGVKGRAVGNAQGILPMETKGGIKMMSINLLLENAEDPVVWRGPVLAGVVKQFWSDVVWGELDYLFIDMPPGTGDVPLTVFQSLPIDGIVIVTSPQDLVSMIVKKASNMAKLMEIPVVGLVENMSYVVCPDCGKELHIFGDSKIGKVAEEIGVPVLAQMPINPELAHCSDEGTIEEANLSHLDTAVAGLEAFLK
;
A
#
# COMPACT_ATOMS: atom_id res chain seq x y z
N MET A 1 4.11 35.86 25.53
CA MET A 1 4.04 35.57 26.98
C MET A 1 2.78 34.75 27.19
N ILE A 2 2.88 33.41 27.16
CA ILE A 2 1.80 32.50 27.53
C ILE A 2 2.39 31.61 28.61
N LEU A 3 1.81 31.71 29.81
CA LEU A 3 2.19 30.98 31.00
C LEU A 3 1.52 29.60 31.00
N VAL A 4 2.28 28.63 31.49
CA VAL A 4 1.94 27.23 31.74
C VAL A 4 1.01 27.12 32.94
N SER A 5 -0.01 26.26 32.88
CA SER A 5 -0.56 25.61 34.09
C SER A 5 -1.12 24.23 33.78
N GLU A 6 -0.63 23.25 34.52
CA GLU A 6 -0.98 21.83 34.56
C GLU A 6 -2.47 21.59 34.87
N HIS A 7 -3.08 20.55 34.28
CA HIS A 7 -4.29 19.95 34.82
C HIS A 7 -4.11 18.44 35.03
N LYS A 8 -4.19 18.09 36.31
CA LYS A 8 -4.28 16.74 36.87
C LYS A 8 -5.64 16.11 36.53
N ASN A 9 -5.57 14.78 36.35
CA ASN A 9 -6.61 13.76 36.45
C ASN A 9 -7.90 14.17 37.18
N GLY A 10 -9.04 13.92 36.54
CA GLY A 10 -10.36 13.91 37.19
C GLY A 10 -11.43 13.35 36.26
N CYS A 11 -11.76 12.06 36.42
CA CYS A 11 -12.92 11.43 35.79
C CYS A 11 -14.21 12.00 36.38
N THR A 12 -15.18 12.34 35.53
CA THR A 12 -16.57 12.52 35.92
C THR A 12 -17.47 11.84 34.86
N HIS A 13 -17.91 10.60 35.11
CA HIS A 13 -19.09 10.07 34.45
C HIS A 13 -19.99 9.36 35.47
N ASP A 14 -21.21 9.87 35.51
CA ASP A 14 -22.39 9.49 36.29
C ASP A 14 -22.85 8.07 35.89
N CYS A 15 -22.89 7.15 36.86
CA CYS A 15 -23.10 5.69 36.69
C CYS A 15 -24.57 5.36 37.09
N SER A 16 -25.56 6.05 36.49
CA SER A 16 -27.00 5.99 36.86
C SER A 16 -27.89 5.14 35.94
N SER A 17 -27.35 4.40 34.97
CA SER A 17 -28.14 3.56 34.02
C SER A 17 -27.78 2.07 33.96
N CYS A 18 -26.86 1.56 34.80
CA CYS A 18 -26.50 0.14 34.80
C CYS A 18 -27.27 -0.67 35.86
N SER A 19 -28.05 -1.66 35.42
CA SER A 19 -28.92 -2.52 36.24
C SER A 19 -28.19 -3.54 37.13
N HIS A 20 -26.87 -3.45 37.30
CA HIS A 20 -26.04 -4.37 38.09
C HIS A 20 -25.07 -3.64 39.04
N ALA A 21 -25.59 -2.69 39.82
CA ALA A 21 -24.83 -2.05 40.90
C ALA A 21 -25.21 -2.67 42.25
N GLN A 22 -24.27 -3.37 42.90
CA GLN A 22 -24.32 -3.56 44.35
C GLN A 22 -23.38 -2.52 44.98
N ASN A 23 -23.92 -1.71 45.90
CA ASN A 23 -23.20 -0.72 46.72
C ASN A 23 -22.28 0.28 45.96
N GLY A 24 -22.76 0.84 44.85
CA GLY A 24 -22.30 2.17 44.39
C GLY A 24 -20.83 2.28 43.92
N GLN A 25 -20.17 1.20 43.55
CA GLN A 25 -18.83 1.23 42.94
C GLN A 25 -18.86 0.58 41.55
N CYS A 26 -18.52 1.37 40.52
CA CYS A 26 -18.31 0.94 39.14
C CYS A 26 -16.99 0.08 39.15
N PRO A 27 -16.94 -1.18 38.65
CA PRO A 27 -15.78 -2.06 38.82
C PRO A 27 -14.59 -1.58 37.98
N SER A 28 -13.47 -1.32 38.65
CA SER A 28 -12.19 -1.01 38.01
C SER A 28 -11.18 -2.11 38.29
N LYS A 29 -10.34 -2.36 37.29
CA LYS A 29 -9.18 -3.26 37.24
C LYS A 29 -9.45 -4.74 36.96
N GLN A 30 -8.72 -5.19 35.93
CA GLN A 30 -8.37 -6.56 35.62
C GLN A 30 -8.05 -7.32 36.92
N GLN A 31 -8.79 -8.40 37.17
CA GLN A 31 -8.43 -9.36 38.20
C GLN A 31 -7.23 -10.17 37.67
N GLU A 32 -6.03 -9.87 38.18
CA GLU A 32 -4.96 -10.86 38.18
C GLU A 32 -5.39 -12.01 39.09
N PRO A 33 -5.20 -13.28 38.69
CA PRO A 33 -5.48 -14.41 39.57
C PRO A 33 -4.53 -14.35 40.77
N GLU A 34 -5.09 -14.25 41.97
CA GLU A 34 -4.34 -14.36 43.22
C GLU A 34 -3.56 -15.69 43.22
N GLY A 35 -2.22 -15.60 43.30
CA GLY A 35 -1.34 -16.77 43.39
C GLY A 35 -0.31 -16.95 42.27
N CYS A 36 -0.12 -15.97 41.37
CA CYS A 36 0.93 -16.06 40.35
C CYS A 36 2.32 -15.74 40.94
N THR A 37 3.16 -16.76 41.13
CA THR A 37 4.51 -16.62 41.71
C THR A 37 5.59 -16.19 40.72
N HIS A 38 5.21 -15.84 39.48
CA HIS A 38 6.12 -15.48 38.36
C HIS A 38 7.21 -16.51 38.04
N ASP A 39 7.11 -17.73 38.58
CA ASP A 39 8.01 -18.83 38.31
C ASP A 39 7.34 -19.82 37.35
N CYS A 40 7.64 -19.70 36.05
CA CYS A 40 6.99 -20.47 34.97
C CYS A 40 7.37 -21.96 34.95
N SER A 41 8.23 -22.41 35.86
CA SER A 41 8.66 -23.80 35.99
C SER A 41 7.58 -24.76 36.52
N THR A 42 6.48 -24.23 37.07
CA THR A 42 5.40 -25.02 37.70
C THR A 42 4.04 -24.92 36.99
N CYS A 43 3.93 -24.16 35.90
CA CYS A 43 2.70 -24.08 35.11
C CYS A 43 2.54 -25.29 34.17
N GLY A 44 1.49 -26.10 34.37
CA GLY A 44 1.17 -27.28 33.55
C GLY A 44 0.81 -27.02 32.06
N HIS A 45 0.98 -25.78 31.59
CA HIS A 45 0.80 -25.35 30.19
C HIS A 45 2.11 -24.93 29.52
N ALA A 46 3.25 -25.03 30.23
CA ALA A 46 4.56 -24.73 29.67
C ALA A 46 5.09 -25.94 28.88
N VAL A 47 5.29 -25.78 27.58
CA VAL A 47 6.12 -26.70 26.79
C VAL A 47 7.54 -26.11 26.81
N ASN A 48 8.52 -26.86 27.31
CA ASN A 48 9.92 -26.41 27.47
C ASN A 48 10.10 -25.08 28.23
N GLY A 49 9.28 -24.84 29.27
CA GLY A 49 9.44 -23.64 30.12
C GLY A 49 9.03 -22.31 29.46
N GLN A 50 8.34 -22.36 28.32
CA GLN A 50 7.83 -21.18 27.62
C GLN A 50 6.30 -21.17 27.64
N CYS A 51 5.72 -20.03 28.01
CA CYS A 51 4.28 -19.78 27.89
C CYS A 51 3.90 -19.63 26.40
N PRO A 52 2.80 -20.25 25.92
CA PRO A 52 2.34 -20.09 24.53
C PRO A 52 2.08 -18.63 24.11
N SER A 53 1.94 -17.73 25.07
CA SER A 53 1.79 -16.29 24.87
C SER A 53 3.08 -15.55 24.47
N GLN A 54 4.22 -16.24 24.35
CA GLN A 54 5.53 -15.65 24.01
C GLN A 54 6.08 -16.05 22.64
N GLN A 55 5.28 -16.65 21.76
CA GLN A 55 5.63 -16.63 20.34
C GLN A 55 5.27 -15.23 19.80
N PRO A 56 6.21 -14.47 19.19
CA PRO A 56 5.84 -13.24 18.50
C PRO A 56 4.87 -13.62 17.40
N GLN A 57 3.56 -13.41 17.64
CA GLN A 57 2.56 -13.56 16.59
C GLN A 57 2.94 -12.55 15.52
N SER A 58 3.43 -13.07 14.39
CA SER A 58 3.63 -12.25 13.21
C SER A 58 2.30 -11.56 12.89
N PHE A 59 2.30 -10.23 12.82
CA PHE A 59 1.12 -9.46 12.42
C PHE A 59 0.77 -9.67 10.93
N LEU A 60 1.66 -10.35 10.20
CA LEU A 60 1.47 -10.70 8.79
C LEU A 60 0.32 -11.68 8.63
N ALA A 61 -0.57 -11.36 7.69
CA ALA A 61 -1.56 -12.28 7.19
C ALA A 61 -0.88 -13.43 6.42
N PRO A 62 -1.35 -14.67 6.59
CA PRO A 62 -0.95 -15.75 5.70
C PRO A 62 -1.44 -15.44 4.28
N ALA A 63 -0.59 -15.69 3.29
CA ALA A 63 -1.00 -15.71 1.89
C ALA A 63 -1.99 -16.85 1.65
N ASN A 64 -2.74 -16.79 0.55
CA ASN A 64 -3.53 -17.93 0.10
C ASN A 64 -2.61 -19.17 -0.09
N PRO A 65 -3.01 -20.39 0.35
CA PRO A 65 -2.17 -21.59 0.27
C PRO A 65 -1.76 -22.00 -1.15
N PHE A 66 -2.45 -21.51 -2.18
CA PHE A 66 -2.17 -21.77 -3.59
C PHE A 66 -1.37 -20.64 -4.25
N SER A 67 -0.83 -19.71 -3.46
CA SER A 67 -0.06 -18.56 -3.92
C SER A 67 1.37 -18.61 -3.42
N ASP A 68 2.32 -18.33 -4.31
CA ASP A 68 3.73 -18.11 -4.00
C ASP A 68 4.17 -16.80 -4.66
N VAL A 69 4.34 -15.76 -3.85
CA VAL A 69 4.65 -14.40 -4.31
C VAL A 69 6.05 -14.04 -3.83
N LYS A 70 7.00 -13.91 -4.76
CA LYS A 70 8.41 -13.67 -4.41
C LYS A 70 8.70 -12.26 -3.91
N LYS A 71 8.07 -11.25 -4.52
CA LYS A 71 8.25 -9.84 -4.16
C LYS A 71 6.93 -9.09 -4.10
N VAL A 72 6.66 -8.45 -2.97
CA VAL A 72 5.52 -7.55 -2.79
C VAL A 72 6.02 -6.11 -2.76
N ILE A 73 5.67 -5.33 -3.80
CA ILE A 73 6.10 -3.94 -3.95
C ILE A 73 4.91 -3.01 -3.77
N ALA A 74 4.92 -2.20 -2.72
CA ALA A 74 3.88 -1.20 -2.52
C ALA A 74 4.24 0.12 -3.22
N VAL A 75 3.33 0.63 -4.03
CA VAL A 75 3.46 1.92 -4.71
C VAL A 75 2.66 2.95 -3.93
N VAL A 76 3.33 3.97 -3.41
CA VAL A 76 2.72 4.98 -2.51
C VAL A 76 2.87 6.39 -3.06
N SER A 77 1.98 7.29 -2.66
CA SER A 77 2.09 8.74 -2.88
C SER A 77 1.62 9.48 -1.64
N GLY A 78 2.02 10.74 -1.44
CA GLY A 78 1.47 11.52 -0.32
C GLY A 78 0.19 12.29 -0.62
N LYS A 79 -0.19 12.43 -1.89
CA LYS A 79 -1.46 13.03 -2.30
C LYS A 79 -2.08 12.28 -3.48
N GLY A 80 -3.38 12.49 -3.68
CA GLY A 80 -4.09 12.05 -4.89
C GLY A 80 -3.67 12.89 -6.10
N GLY A 81 -3.83 12.34 -7.31
CA GLY A 81 -3.62 13.06 -8.57
C GLY A 81 -2.17 13.14 -9.08
N VAL A 82 -1.19 12.52 -8.40
CA VAL A 82 0.20 12.45 -8.92
C VAL A 82 0.41 11.38 -10.00
N GLY A 83 -0.64 10.62 -10.35
CA GLY A 83 -0.57 9.52 -11.31
C GLY A 83 0.05 8.23 -10.75
N LYS A 84 -0.03 8.01 -9.43
CA LYS A 84 0.43 6.79 -8.76
C LYS A 84 -0.10 5.52 -9.45
N SER A 85 -1.40 5.41 -9.66
CA SER A 85 -2.03 4.25 -10.32
C SER A 85 -1.51 4.05 -11.74
N MET A 86 -1.37 5.13 -12.52
CA MET A 86 -0.77 5.06 -13.86
C MET A 86 0.68 4.54 -13.80
N VAL A 87 1.49 5.01 -12.85
CA VAL A 87 2.85 4.52 -12.63
C VAL A 87 2.85 3.05 -12.21
N THR A 88 1.98 2.64 -11.28
CA THR A 88 1.83 1.24 -10.85
C THR A 88 1.50 0.32 -12.02
N ALA A 89 0.52 0.70 -12.85
CA ALA A 89 0.16 -0.03 -14.06
C ALA A 89 1.35 -0.12 -15.04
N SER A 90 2.03 1.01 -15.26
CA SER A 90 3.18 1.08 -16.18
C SER A 90 4.36 0.22 -15.72
N LEU A 91 4.67 0.21 -14.42
CA LEU A 91 5.68 -0.67 -13.84
C LEU A 91 5.29 -2.14 -14.03
N ALA A 92 4.04 -2.50 -13.73
CA ALA A 92 3.55 -3.87 -13.92
C ALA A 92 3.66 -4.33 -15.38
N VAL A 93 3.26 -3.49 -16.34
CA VAL A 93 3.40 -3.75 -17.78
C VAL A 93 4.85 -3.97 -18.18
N GLN A 94 5.77 -3.11 -17.74
CA GLN A 94 7.18 -3.24 -18.10
C GLN A 94 7.81 -4.50 -17.50
N MET A 95 7.47 -4.86 -16.26
CA MET A 95 7.93 -6.11 -15.65
C MET A 95 7.37 -7.34 -16.38
N ALA A 96 6.10 -7.31 -16.78
CA ALA A 96 5.51 -8.39 -17.58
C ALA A 96 6.17 -8.50 -18.97
N ARG A 97 6.46 -7.38 -19.63
CA ARG A 97 7.21 -7.32 -20.91
C ARG A 97 8.62 -7.90 -20.80
N LYS A 98 9.22 -7.88 -19.60
CA LYS A 98 10.51 -8.54 -19.30
C LYS A 98 10.39 -10.04 -19.05
N GLY A 99 9.18 -10.60 -19.04
CA GLY A 99 8.89 -12.02 -18.86
C GLY A 99 8.63 -12.45 -17.42
N PHE A 100 8.50 -11.52 -16.48
CA PHE A 100 8.14 -11.84 -15.10
C PHE A 100 6.64 -12.15 -14.96
N LYS A 101 6.29 -13.04 -14.03
CA LYS A 101 4.89 -13.25 -13.63
C LYS A 101 4.47 -12.12 -12.68
N VAL A 102 3.52 -11.29 -13.11
CA VAL A 102 3.16 -10.06 -12.39
C VAL A 102 1.71 -10.08 -11.94
N GLY A 103 1.48 -9.64 -10.71
CA GLY A 103 0.16 -9.31 -10.17
C GLY A 103 0.05 -7.82 -9.82
N VAL A 104 -1.16 -7.29 -9.84
CA VAL A 104 -1.53 -5.95 -9.36
C VAL A 104 -2.71 -6.07 -8.40
N LEU A 105 -2.51 -5.59 -7.17
CA LEU A 105 -3.54 -5.42 -6.16
C LEU A 105 -3.88 -3.93 -6.03
N ASP A 106 -5.06 -3.57 -6.52
CA ASP A 106 -5.57 -2.21 -6.46
C ASP A 106 -6.30 -1.96 -5.13
N ALA A 107 -5.66 -1.15 -4.28
CA ALA A 107 -6.20 -0.72 -3.00
C ALA A 107 -6.72 0.74 -3.04
N ASP A 108 -6.57 1.47 -4.15
CA ASP A 108 -6.94 2.88 -4.26
C ASP A 108 -8.36 3.05 -4.83
N ILE A 109 -9.36 3.00 -3.94
CA ILE A 109 -10.77 3.20 -4.29
C ILE A 109 -11.05 4.60 -4.88
N THR A 110 -10.18 5.59 -4.63
CA THR A 110 -10.45 6.98 -4.99
C THR A 110 -10.00 7.38 -6.40
N GLY A 111 -9.24 6.52 -7.07
CA GLY A 111 -8.69 6.76 -8.41
C GLY A 111 -9.45 6.04 -9.52
N PRO A 112 -9.14 6.36 -10.80
CA PRO A 112 -9.57 5.53 -11.92
C PRO A 112 -9.07 4.09 -11.73
N SER A 113 -9.96 3.12 -11.97
CA SER A 113 -9.78 1.72 -11.61
C SER A 113 -8.64 1.05 -12.39
N MET A 114 -7.78 0.28 -11.72
CA MET A 114 -6.79 -0.58 -12.40
C MET A 114 -7.42 -1.44 -13.51
N PRO A 115 -8.53 -2.16 -13.26
CA PRO A 115 -9.28 -2.85 -14.31
C PRO A 115 -9.60 -2.01 -15.55
N GLN A 116 -9.93 -0.73 -15.37
CA GLN A 116 -10.22 0.17 -16.49
C GLN A 116 -8.98 0.41 -17.34
N MET A 117 -7.83 0.74 -16.74
CA MET A 117 -6.57 0.99 -17.46
C MET A 117 -6.10 -0.21 -18.30
N PHE A 118 -6.41 -1.42 -17.85
CA PHE A 118 -6.08 -2.66 -18.56
C PHE A 118 -7.21 -3.19 -19.46
N GLY A 119 -8.35 -2.49 -19.54
CA GLY A 119 -9.50 -2.93 -20.33
C GLY A 119 -10.14 -4.23 -19.85
N VAL A 120 -9.92 -4.59 -18.58
CA VAL A 120 -10.46 -5.79 -17.95
C VAL A 120 -11.92 -5.55 -17.59
N LYS A 121 -12.81 -6.41 -18.10
CA LYS A 121 -14.24 -6.36 -17.85
C LYS A 121 -14.70 -7.61 -17.11
N GLY A 122 -15.70 -7.45 -16.25
CA GLY A 122 -16.29 -8.54 -15.47
C GLY A 122 -16.03 -8.37 -13.97
N ARG A 123 -16.32 -9.43 -13.22
CA ARG A 123 -16.15 -9.47 -11.76
C ARG A 123 -15.30 -10.68 -11.41
N ALA A 124 -14.47 -10.55 -10.38
CA ALA A 124 -13.72 -11.66 -9.84
C ALA A 124 -14.69 -12.76 -9.37
N VAL A 125 -14.38 -14.02 -9.69
CA VAL A 125 -15.18 -15.18 -9.29
C VAL A 125 -14.42 -16.00 -8.27
N GLY A 126 -15.14 -16.59 -7.32
CA GLY A 126 -14.58 -17.49 -6.32
C GLY A 126 -14.77 -18.95 -6.69
N ASN A 127 -13.86 -19.79 -6.23
CA ASN A 127 -14.00 -21.25 -6.21
C ASN A 127 -13.66 -21.79 -4.81
N ALA A 128 -13.55 -23.12 -4.67
CA ALA A 128 -13.21 -23.75 -3.39
C ALA A 128 -11.81 -23.41 -2.83
N GLN A 129 -10.92 -22.87 -3.67
CA GLN A 129 -9.55 -22.49 -3.31
C GLN A 129 -9.43 -21.02 -2.90
N GLY A 130 -10.39 -20.18 -3.31
CA GLY A 130 -10.39 -18.75 -3.01
C GLY A 130 -10.95 -17.91 -4.16
N ILE A 131 -10.60 -16.63 -4.16
CA ILE A 131 -10.96 -15.68 -5.21
C ILE A 131 -9.96 -15.83 -6.36
N LEU A 132 -10.45 -15.99 -7.58
CA LEU A 132 -9.60 -16.00 -8.76
C LEU A 132 -9.35 -14.56 -9.22
N PRO A 133 -8.09 -14.13 -9.35
CA PRO A 133 -7.80 -12.81 -9.89
C PRO A 133 -8.23 -12.75 -11.37
N MET A 134 -8.57 -11.55 -11.83
CA MET A 134 -8.78 -11.32 -13.26
C MET A 134 -7.43 -11.32 -13.97
N GLU A 135 -7.40 -11.70 -15.24
CA GLU A 135 -6.19 -11.66 -16.06
C GLU A 135 -6.36 -10.65 -17.21
N THR A 136 -5.31 -9.85 -17.43
CA THR A 136 -5.23 -8.93 -18.56
C THR A 136 -4.86 -9.70 -19.84
N LYS A 137 -4.91 -9.04 -21.00
CA LYS A 137 -4.49 -9.66 -22.28
C LYS A 137 -3.03 -10.11 -22.24
N GLY A 138 -2.16 -9.35 -21.58
CA GLY A 138 -0.75 -9.65 -21.36
C GLY A 138 -0.45 -10.64 -20.23
N GLY A 139 -1.47 -11.18 -19.57
CA GLY A 139 -1.31 -12.19 -18.50
C GLY A 139 -0.96 -11.62 -17.13
N ILE A 140 -1.16 -10.31 -16.90
CA ILE A 140 -1.00 -9.72 -15.58
C ILE A 140 -2.24 -10.09 -14.76
N LYS A 141 -2.01 -10.63 -13.56
CA LYS A 141 -3.10 -10.95 -12.62
C LYS A 141 -3.54 -9.70 -11.88
N MET A 142 -4.83 -9.53 -11.68
CA MET A 142 -5.38 -8.31 -11.12
C MET A 142 -6.50 -8.59 -10.13
N MET A 143 -6.44 -7.91 -9.00
CA MET A 143 -7.55 -7.79 -8.07
C MET A 143 -7.74 -6.33 -7.70
N SER A 144 -8.99 -5.86 -7.75
CA SER A 144 -9.35 -4.51 -7.35
C SER A 144 -10.62 -4.54 -6.54
N ILE A 145 -10.73 -3.64 -5.57
CA ILE A 145 -11.96 -3.43 -4.80
C ILE A 145 -13.11 -3.03 -5.73
N ASN A 146 -12.81 -2.31 -6.82
CA ASN A 146 -13.81 -1.90 -7.79
C ASN A 146 -14.46 -3.08 -8.54
N LEU A 147 -13.82 -4.26 -8.59
CA LEU A 147 -14.42 -5.48 -9.15
C LEU A 147 -15.51 -6.08 -8.26
N LEU A 148 -15.57 -5.68 -7.00
CA LEU A 148 -16.59 -6.12 -6.04
C LEU A 148 -17.83 -5.22 -6.05
N LEU A 149 -17.74 -3.99 -6.55
CA LEU A 149 -18.86 -3.06 -6.61
C LEU A 149 -19.86 -3.49 -7.70
N GLU A 150 -21.14 -3.21 -7.47
CA GLU A 150 -22.17 -3.46 -8.48
C GLU A 150 -22.13 -2.41 -9.60
N ASN A 151 -21.95 -1.13 -9.23
CA ASN A 151 -21.70 -0.05 -10.17
C ASN A 151 -20.41 0.70 -9.80
N ALA A 152 -19.59 1.00 -10.80
CA ALA A 152 -18.31 1.70 -10.61
C ALA A 152 -18.48 3.17 -10.18
N GLU A 153 -19.66 3.76 -10.40
CA GLU A 153 -19.97 5.16 -10.03
C GLU A 153 -20.59 5.28 -8.64
N ASP A 154 -20.89 4.16 -7.96
CA ASP A 154 -21.50 4.21 -6.64
C ASP A 154 -20.52 4.84 -5.63
N PRO A 155 -20.95 5.85 -4.85
CA PRO A 155 -20.06 6.48 -3.89
C PRO A 155 -19.72 5.52 -2.75
N VAL A 156 -18.46 5.11 -2.71
CA VAL A 156 -17.93 4.18 -1.71
C VAL A 156 -17.38 4.94 -0.51
N VAL A 157 -18.19 5.12 0.54
CA VAL A 157 -17.74 5.76 1.79
C VAL A 157 -17.16 4.72 2.74
N TRP A 158 -15.91 4.31 2.48
CA TRP A 158 -15.24 3.30 3.30
C TRP A 158 -14.32 3.93 4.34
N ARG A 159 -14.36 3.40 5.56
CA ARG A 159 -13.45 3.81 6.64
C ARG A 159 -12.11 3.11 6.45
N GLY A 160 -11.01 3.80 6.80
CA GLY A 160 -9.64 3.28 6.64
C GLY A 160 -9.43 1.84 7.15
N PRO A 161 -9.87 1.49 8.38
CA PRO A 161 -9.73 0.13 8.89
C PRO A 161 -10.47 -0.95 8.05
N VAL A 162 -11.61 -0.61 7.46
CA VAL A 162 -12.36 -1.52 6.57
C VAL A 162 -11.59 -1.74 5.27
N LEU A 163 -11.07 -0.65 4.68
CA LEU A 163 -10.27 -0.71 3.47
C LEU A 163 -9.00 -1.56 3.67
N ALA A 164 -8.27 -1.31 4.76
CA ALA A 164 -7.09 -2.11 5.09
C ALA A 164 -7.44 -3.59 5.34
N GLY A 165 -8.58 -3.86 5.98
CA GLY A 165 -9.10 -5.21 6.16
C GLY A 165 -9.37 -5.93 4.84
N VAL A 166 -9.92 -5.25 3.84
CA VAL A 166 -10.16 -5.82 2.51
C VAL A 166 -8.86 -6.06 1.75
N VAL A 167 -7.88 -5.17 1.83
CA VAL A 167 -6.54 -5.41 1.22
C VAL A 167 -5.89 -6.66 1.86
N LYS A 168 -5.97 -6.78 3.19
CA LYS A 168 -5.51 -7.96 3.92
C LYS A 168 -6.27 -9.23 3.49
N GLN A 169 -7.58 -9.12 3.28
CA GLN A 169 -8.39 -10.25 2.81
C GLN A 169 -7.98 -10.66 1.40
N PHE A 170 -7.75 -9.72 0.48
CA PHE A 170 -7.29 -10.05 -0.87
C PHE A 170 -5.93 -10.74 -0.89
N TRP A 171 -5.03 -10.41 0.04
CA TRP A 171 -3.80 -11.15 0.21
C TRP A 171 -4.02 -12.62 0.63
N SER A 172 -4.95 -12.88 1.54
CA SER A 172 -5.23 -14.23 2.07
C SER A 172 -6.16 -15.08 1.19
N ASP A 173 -7.10 -14.46 0.48
CA ASP A 173 -8.17 -15.17 -0.21
C ASP A 173 -7.93 -15.29 -1.72
N VAL A 174 -7.12 -14.41 -2.32
CA VAL A 174 -6.87 -14.44 -3.78
C VAL A 174 -5.83 -15.51 -4.11
N VAL A 175 -6.18 -16.35 -5.09
CA VAL A 175 -5.30 -17.37 -5.66
C VAL A 175 -4.40 -16.74 -6.72
N TRP A 176 -3.39 -15.99 -6.27
CA TRP A 176 -2.37 -15.37 -7.12
C TRP A 176 -1.54 -16.39 -7.91
N GLY A 177 -1.42 -17.62 -7.41
CA GLY A 177 -0.50 -18.60 -8.00
C GLY A 177 0.96 -18.18 -7.80
N GLU A 178 1.82 -18.61 -8.72
CA GLU A 178 3.23 -18.17 -8.71
C GLU A 178 3.38 -16.78 -9.34
N LEU A 179 3.88 -15.82 -8.57
CA LEU A 179 4.23 -14.47 -9.02
C LEU A 179 5.67 -14.14 -8.67
N ASP A 180 6.38 -13.51 -9.60
CA ASP A 180 7.67 -12.88 -9.32
C ASP A 180 7.47 -11.54 -8.61
N TYR A 181 6.44 -10.77 -9.01
CA TYR A 181 6.09 -9.49 -8.42
C TYR A 181 4.59 -9.35 -8.21
N LEU A 182 4.21 -8.83 -7.04
CA LEU A 182 2.88 -8.29 -6.76
C LEU A 182 3.03 -6.80 -6.45
N PHE A 183 2.51 -5.94 -7.33
CA PHE A 183 2.43 -4.51 -7.09
C PHE A 183 1.14 -4.18 -6.32
N ILE A 184 1.24 -3.39 -5.26
CA ILE A 184 0.08 -2.89 -4.52
C ILE A 184 -0.08 -1.39 -4.81
N ASP A 185 -1.19 -1.02 -5.46
CA ASP A 185 -1.53 0.38 -5.68
C ASP A 185 -2.20 0.96 -4.43
N MET A 186 -1.40 1.59 -3.57
CA MET A 186 -1.85 2.03 -2.25
C MET A 186 -2.76 3.27 -2.36
N PRO A 187 -3.72 3.50 -1.47
CA PRO A 187 -4.40 4.79 -1.37
C PRO A 187 -3.41 5.95 -1.17
N PRO A 188 -3.75 7.18 -1.57
CA PRO A 188 -2.89 8.33 -1.33
C PRO A 188 -2.75 8.65 0.16
N GLY A 189 -1.58 9.17 0.52
CA GLY A 189 -1.24 9.64 1.86
C GLY A 189 -0.41 8.65 2.66
N THR A 190 -0.13 9.01 3.91
CA THR A 190 0.61 8.20 4.89
C THR A 190 -0.25 7.97 6.14
N GLY A 191 -1.54 7.72 5.93
CA GLY A 191 -2.53 7.51 6.98
C GLY A 191 -2.63 6.04 7.42
N ASP A 192 -3.76 5.68 8.02
CA ASP A 192 -3.95 4.37 8.65
C ASP A 192 -3.89 3.19 7.65
N VAL A 193 -4.32 3.38 6.40
CA VAL A 193 -4.38 2.28 5.42
C VAL A 193 -2.98 1.81 5.01
N PRO A 194 -2.07 2.68 4.50
CA PRO A 194 -0.69 2.28 4.25
C PRO A 194 0.00 1.64 5.45
N LEU A 195 -0.16 2.20 6.64
CA LEU A 195 0.44 1.64 7.86
C LEU A 195 -0.07 0.23 8.16
N THR A 196 -1.39 0.02 8.11
CA THR A 196 -1.99 -1.29 8.39
C THR A 196 -1.57 -2.33 7.35
N VAL A 197 -1.47 -1.94 6.08
CA VAL A 197 -0.99 -2.83 5.01
C VAL A 197 0.47 -3.20 5.23
N PHE A 198 1.33 -2.24 5.59
CA PHE A 198 2.75 -2.51 5.90
C PHE A 198 2.93 -3.43 7.11
N GLN A 199 2.01 -3.37 8.07
CA GLN A 199 2.00 -4.27 9.23
C GLN A 199 1.45 -5.67 8.91
N SER A 200 0.57 -5.77 7.91
CA SER A 200 -0.22 -6.98 7.64
C SER A 200 0.27 -7.79 6.46
N LEU A 201 1.04 -7.22 5.53
CA LEU A 201 1.53 -7.88 4.33
C LEU A 201 3.06 -7.88 4.33
N PRO A 202 3.70 -8.91 3.75
CA PRO A 202 5.16 -8.99 3.68
C PRO A 202 5.69 -8.05 2.58
N ILE A 203 5.65 -6.74 2.83
CA ILE A 203 6.11 -5.75 1.85
C ILE A 203 7.64 -5.81 1.76
N ASP A 204 8.16 -6.23 0.61
CA ASP A 204 9.59 -6.30 0.35
C ASP A 204 10.19 -4.93 0.10
N GLY A 205 9.44 -4.00 -0.49
CA GLY A 205 9.94 -2.65 -0.77
C GLY A 205 8.85 -1.69 -1.23
N ILE A 206 9.17 -0.40 -1.21
CA ILE A 206 8.24 0.65 -1.66
C ILE A 206 8.81 1.51 -2.80
N VAL A 207 7.93 1.89 -3.73
CA VAL A 207 8.19 2.92 -4.74
C VAL A 207 7.35 4.15 -4.37
N ILE A 208 7.99 5.32 -4.26
CA ILE A 208 7.30 6.56 -3.91
C ILE A 208 7.08 7.39 -5.18
N VAL A 209 5.82 7.68 -5.50
CA VAL A 209 5.41 8.51 -6.64
C VAL A 209 5.09 9.93 -6.19
N THR A 210 5.63 10.92 -6.90
CA THR A 210 5.42 12.35 -6.62
C THR A 210 5.37 13.17 -7.91
N SER A 211 5.12 14.47 -7.81
CA SER A 211 5.08 15.43 -8.91
C SER A 211 5.88 16.69 -8.56
N PRO A 212 6.41 17.47 -9.52
CA PRO A 212 7.22 18.66 -9.19
C PRO A 212 6.49 19.73 -8.39
N GLN A 213 5.15 19.78 -8.51
CA GLN A 213 4.29 20.73 -7.79
C GLN A 213 4.18 20.44 -6.29
N ASP A 214 4.47 19.20 -5.87
CA ASP A 214 4.27 18.82 -4.49
C ASP A 214 5.14 19.66 -3.56
N LEU A 215 4.76 19.72 -2.28
CA LEU A 215 5.73 19.94 -1.21
C LEU A 215 6.62 18.68 -1.15
N VAL A 216 7.36 18.41 -2.25
CA VAL A 216 7.97 17.13 -2.64
C VAL A 216 8.76 16.59 -1.47
N SER A 217 9.52 17.46 -0.81
CA SER A 217 10.36 17.09 0.31
C SER A 217 9.56 16.57 1.50
N MET A 218 8.48 17.22 1.91
CA MET A 218 7.75 16.81 3.12
C MET A 218 7.02 15.48 2.92
N ILE A 219 6.33 15.34 1.79
CA ILE A 219 5.53 14.15 1.49
C ILE A 219 6.42 12.92 1.30
N VAL A 220 7.48 13.05 0.49
CA VAL A 220 8.41 11.96 0.24
C VAL A 220 9.13 11.57 1.54
N LYS A 221 9.53 12.55 2.37
CA LYS A 221 10.12 12.28 3.69
C LYS A 221 9.15 11.55 4.62
N LYS A 222 7.86 11.91 4.65
CA LYS A 222 6.86 11.19 5.47
C LYS A 222 6.71 9.74 5.03
N ALA A 223 6.57 9.47 3.74
CA ALA A 223 6.48 8.11 3.21
C ALA A 223 7.76 7.30 3.49
N SER A 224 8.93 7.91 3.27
CA SER A 224 10.23 7.28 3.58
C SER A 224 10.40 6.99 5.07
N ASN A 225 10.03 7.92 5.95
CA ASN A 225 10.11 7.72 7.41
C ASN A 225 9.13 6.64 7.90
N MET A 226 7.93 6.56 7.32
CA MET A 226 6.97 5.50 7.62
C MET A 226 7.52 4.13 7.20
N ALA A 227 8.14 4.03 6.02
CA ALA A 227 8.80 2.80 5.58
C ALA A 227 9.96 2.40 6.50
N LYS A 228 10.80 3.37 6.91
CA LYS A 228 11.88 3.15 7.88
C LYS A 228 11.38 2.65 9.24
N LEU A 229 10.26 3.20 9.74
CA LEU A 229 9.63 2.75 10.99
C LEU A 229 9.18 1.27 10.91
N MET A 230 8.80 0.84 9.72
CA MET A 230 8.35 -0.52 9.43
C MET A 230 9.48 -1.43 8.93
N GLU A 231 10.73 -0.94 8.92
CA GLU A 231 11.90 -1.65 8.38
C GLU A 231 11.76 -2.08 6.92
N ILE A 232 10.94 -1.36 6.14
CA ILE A 232 10.73 -1.62 4.71
C ILE A 232 11.67 -0.73 3.89
N PRO A 233 12.48 -1.30 2.98
CA PRO A 233 13.37 -0.52 2.13
C PRO A 233 12.60 0.28 1.08
N VAL A 234 13.08 1.49 0.81
CA VAL A 234 12.57 2.32 -0.29
C VAL A 234 13.39 1.99 -1.54
N VAL A 235 12.75 1.37 -2.53
CA VAL A 235 13.38 1.01 -3.80
C VAL A 235 13.81 2.27 -4.56
N GLY A 236 12.96 3.30 -4.53
CA GLY A 236 13.32 4.62 -5.03
C GLY A 236 12.11 5.50 -5.35
N LEU A 237 12.40 6.63 -6.01
CA LEU A 237 11.43 7.69 -6.31
C LEU A 237 11.08 7.73 -7.79
N VAL A 238 9.80 7.87 -8.11
CA VAL A 238 9.33 8.21 -9.45
C VAL A 238 8.71 9.60 -9.41
N GLU A 239 9.29 10.54 -10.13
CA GLU A 239 8.67 11.84 -10.36
C GLU A 239 7.85 11.77 -11.65
N ASN A 240 6.53 11.90 -11.53
CA ASN A 240 5.63 11.95 -12.66
C ASN A 240 5.31 13.41 -13.03
N MET A 241 4.93 13.64 -14.28
CA MET A 241 4.62 14.98 -14.81
C MET A 241 5.79 15.98 -14.64
N SER A 242 7.03 15.50 -14.78
CA SER A 242 8.26 16.28 -14.56
C SER A 242 8.46 17.41 -15.57
N TYR A 243 8.03 17.19 -16.81
CA TYR A 243 8.16 18.12 -17.92
C TYR A 243 7.16 17.79 -19.03
N VAL A 244 7.05 18.68 -20.01
CA VAL A 244 6.36 18.43 -21.29
C VAL A 244 7.41 18.48 -22.40
N VAL A 245 7.38 17.53 -23.33
CA VAL A 245 8.21 17.61 -24.53
C VAL A 245 7.44 18.42 -25.58
N CYS A 246 8.03 19.53 -26.05
CA CYS A 246 7.44 20.30 -27.14
C CYS A 246 7.35 19.43 -28.40
N PRO A 247 6.16 19.22 -28.99
CA PRO A 247 6.01 18.34 -30.15
C PRO A 247 6.72 18.86 -31.40
N ASP A 248 6.90 20.19 -31.51
CA ASP A 248 7.50 20.81 -32.70
C ASP A 248 9.04 20.82 -32.67
N CYS A 249 9.64 20.92 -31.48
CA CYS A 249 11.10 21.13 -31.36
C CYS A 249 11.82 20.20 -30.38
N GLY A 250 11.09 19.32 -29.69
CA GLY A 250 11.66 18.35 -28.74
C GLY A 250 12.19 18.95 -27.43
N LYS A 251 12.09 20.26 -27.22
CA LYS A 251 12.54 20.91 -25.99
C LYS A 251 11.68 20.49 -24.80
N GLU A 252 12.33 20.15 -23.69
CA GLU A 252 11.66 19.92 -22.41
C GLU A 252 11.22 21.25 -21.76
N LEU A 253 9.95 21.29 -21.36
CA LEU A 253 9.32 22.43 -20.70
C LEU A 253 8.91 22.02 -19.29
N HIS A 254 9.60 22.55 -18.28
CA HIS A 254 9.30 22.33 -16.87
C HIS A 254 8.17 23.25 -16.40
N ILE A 255 6.93 22.94 -16.80
CA ILE A 255 5.76 23.80 -16.55
C ILE A 255 5.44 24.00 -15.06
N PHE A 256 5.92 23.12 -14.19
CA PHE A 256 5.76 23.19 -12.74
C PHE A 256 7.01 23.70 -12.02
N GLY A 257 8.00 24.19 -12.78
CA GLY A 257 9.31 24.57 -12.28
C GLY A 257 10.30 23.42 -12.27
N ASP A 258 11.56 23.74 -12.00
CA ASP A 258 12.64 22.76 -11.99
C ASP A 258 12.42 21.67 -10.93
N SER A 259 12.70 20.43 -11.31
CA SER A 259 12.61 19.30 -10.40
C SER A 259 13.54 19.47 -9.20
N LYS A 260 13.02 19.13 -8.02
CA LYS A 260 13.79 19.08 -6.77
C LYS A 260 14.03 17.65 -6.31
N ILE A 261 13.61 16.65 -7.09
CA ILE A 261 13.60 15.26 -6.67
C ILE A 261 15.01 14.74 -6.38
N GLY A 262 16.02 15.13 -7.19
CA GLY A 262 17.41 14.72 -6.97
C GLY A 262 17.95 15.11 -5.60
N LYS A 263 17.72 16.37 -5.17
CA LYS A 263 18.11 16.84 -3.83
C LYS A 263 17.40 16.07 -2.73
N VAL A 264 16.10 15.83 -2.89
CA VAL A 264 15.32 15.07 -1.90
C VAL A 264 15.79 13.62 -1.81
N ALA A 265 16.10 13.01 -2.96
CA ALA A 265 16.60 11.64 -3.07
C ALA A 265 17.95 11.48 -2.35
N GLU A 266 18.88 12.42 -2.56
CA GLU A 266 20.16 12.49 -1.84
C GLU A 266 19.97 12.65 -0.33
N GLU A 267 19.10 13.57 0.11
CA GLU A 267 18.84 13.82 1.53
C GLU A 267 18.31 12.60 2.29
N ILE A 268 17.52 11.75 1.62
CA ILE A 268 16.94 10.55 2.24
C ILE A 268 17.70 9.26 1.93
N GLY A 269 18.70 9.34 1.05
CA GLY A 269 19.59 8.22 0.67
C GLY A 269 18.92 7.17 -0.23
N VAL A 270 18.08 7.59 -1.18
CA VAL A 270 17.36 6.68 -2.10
C VAL A 270 17.57 7.13 -3.55
N PRO A 271 17.51 6.23 -4.55
CA PRO A 271 17.68 6.61 -5.94
C PRO A 271 16.41 7.24 -6.54
N VAL A 272 16.61 8.09 -7.55
CA VAL A 272 15.54 8.49 -8.48
C VAL A 272 15.47 7.43 -9.58
N LEU A 273 14.35 6.73 -9.66
CA LEU A 273 14.12 5.64 -10.60
C LEU A 273 13.68 6.16 -11.97
N ALA A 274 12.87 7.21 -12.01
CA ALA A 274 12.38 7.81 -13.25
C ALA A 274 11.90 9.25 -13.03
N GLN A 275 12.00 10.04 -14.11
CA GLN A 275 11.34 11.34 -14.26
C GLN A 275 10.51 11.29 -15.54
N MET A 276 9.18 11.17 -15.40
CA MET A 276 8.28 10.93 -16.52
C MET A 276 7.70 12.25 -17.04
N PRO A 277 7.64 12.46 -18.37
CA PRO A 277 6.94 13.59 -18.93
C PRO A 277 5.42 13.47 -18.74
N ILE A 278 4.72 14.58 -18.89
CA ILE A 278 3.29 14.55 -19.21
C ILE A 278 3.17 13.96 -20.61
N ASN A 279 2.58 12.76 -20.70
CA ASN A 279 2.42 12.04 -21.95
C ASN A 279 0.92 11.84 -22.28
N PRO A 280 0.37 12.55 -23.29
CA PRO A 280 -1.00 12.38 -23.73
C PRO A 280 -1.33 10.96 -24.24
N GLU A 281 -0.36 10.27 -24.85
CA GLU A 281 -0.53 8.89 -25.31
C GLU A 281 -0.80 7.96 -24.13
N LEU A 282 -0.05 8.14 -23.04
CA LEU A 282 -0.20 7.31 -21.84
C LEU A 282 -1.56 7.53 -21.16
N ALA A 283 -2.03 8.78 -21.14
CA ALA A 283 -3.38 9.11 -20.67
C ALA A 283 -4.44 8.45 -21.56
N HIS A 284 -4.32 8.59 -22.88
CA HIS A 284 -5.24 7.98 -23.84
C HIS A 284 -5.28 6.45 -23.71
N CYS A 285 -4.13 5.78 -23.61
CA CYS A 285 -4.08 4.34 -23.39
C CYS A 285 -4.71 3.92 -22.06
N SER A 286 -4.57 4.74 -21.01
CA SER A 286 -5.22 4.51 -19.71
C SER A 286 -6.74 4.59 -19.83
N ASP A 287 -7.26 5.60 -20.54
CA ASP A 287 -8.70 5.82 -20.69
C ASP A 287 -9.37 4.75 -21.58
N GLU A 288 -8.68 4.32 -22.64
CA GLU A 288 -9.16 3.28 -23.58
C GLU A 288 -8.94 1.84 -23.09
N GLY A 289 -8.28 1.66 -21.94
CA GLY A 289 -7.98 0.33 -21.42
C GLY A 289 -6.93 -0.45 -22.22
N THR A 290 -5.97 0.26 -22.78
CA THR A 290 -4.89 -0.26 -23.64
C THR A 290 -3.50 0.09 -23.08
N ILE A 291 -3.37 0.23 -21.76
CA ILE A 291 -2.10 0.59 -21.11
C ILE A 291 -0.95 -0.37 -21.45
N GLU A 292 -1.26 -1.63 -21.76
CA GLU A 292 -0.28 -2.64 -22.20
C GLU A 292 0.36 -2.33 -23.56
N GLU A 293 -0.22 -1.44 -24.36
CA GLU A 293 0.26 -1.02 -25.67
C GLU A 293 1.13 0.25 -25.59
N ALA A 294 1.10 0.97 -24.47
CA ALA A 294 1.75 2.27 -24.31
C ALA A 294 3.29 2.18 -24.38
N ASN A 295 3.93 3.23 -24.89
CA ASN A 295 5.38 3.40 -24.80
C ASN A 295 5.80 3.83 -23.38
N LEU A 296 6.58 2.97 -22.73
CA LEU A 296 6.97 3.10 -21.32
C LEU A 296 8.49 3.19 -21.12
N SER A 297 9.25 3.60 -22.16
CA SER A 297 10.72 3.66 -22.13
C SER A 297 11.28 4.52 -21.00
N HIS A 298 10.53 5.52 -20.52
CA HIS A 298 10.91 6.38 -19.39
C HIS A 298 11.07 5.61 -18.07
N LEU A 299 10.55 4.38 -17.99
CA LEU A 299 10.59 3.53 -16.81
C LEU A 299 11.67 2.44 -16.88
N ASP A 300 12.49 2.38 -17.93
CA ASP A 300 13.51 1.33 -18.09
C ASP A 300 14.51 1.31 -16.91
N THR A 301 14.91 2.49 -16.41
CA THR A 301 15.76 2.62 -15.22
C THR A 301 15.03 2.15 -13.94
N ALA A 302 13.73 2.42 -13.83
CA ALA A 302 12.92 1.98 -12.70
C ALA A 302 12.79 0.45 -12.66
N VAL A 303 12.58 -0.17 -13.83
CA VAL A 303 12.54 -1.62 -14.02
C VAL A 303 13.88 -2.25 -13.64
N ALA A 304 15.00 -1.68 -14.09
CA ALA A 304 16.33 -2.15 -13.71
C ALA A 304 16.56 -2.07 -12.18
N GLY A 305 16.08 -1.01 -11.53
CA GLY A 305 16.11 -0.87 -10.07
C GLY A 305 15.29 -1.94 -9.36
N LEU A 306 14.08 -2.24 -9.85
CA LEU A 306 13.22 -3.31 -9.32
C LEU A 306 13.79 -4.71 -9.54
N GLU A 307 14.42 -4.96 -10.69
CA GLU A 307 15.13 -6.22 -10.99
C GLU A 307 16.34 -6.43 -10.08
N ALA A 308 17.12 -5.36 -9.82
CA ALA A 308 18.24 -5.42 -8.88
C ALA A 308 17.76 -5.73 -7.45
N PHE A 309 16.56 -5.27 -7.10
CA PHE A 309 15.92 -5.52 -5.82
C PHE A 309 15.39 -6.95 -5.66
N LEU A 310 15.30 -7.72 -6.76
CA LEU A 310 14.92 -9.14 -6.77
C LEU A 310 16.07 -10.09 -6.39
N LYS A 311 17.33 -9.66 -6.58
CA LYS A 311 18.55 -10.46 -6.42
C LYS A 311 19.14 -10.33 -5.01
#